data_AF-A0A1J5QJ04-F1
#
_entry.id   AF-A0A1J5QJ04-F1
#
_cell.length_a   1.000
_cell.length_b   1.000
_cell.length_c   1.000
_cell.angle_alpha   90.00
_cell.angle_beta   90.00
_cell.angle_gamma   90.00
#
_symmetry.space_group_name_H-M   'P 1'
#
loop_
_entity.id
_entity.type
_entity.pdbx_description
1 polymer ?
#
loop_
_entity_poly.entity_id
_entity_poly.type
_entity_poly.pdbx_seq_one_letter_code
_entity_poly.pdbx_strand_id
1 'polypeptide(L)'
;MEPDALIIQDSTLLHSVDVFSGASKAAYILINTTKSFADLGLAEFLADRQSDRNLIVPASEIALRHVGRPMPNAALLGGFAAATGLVTLASVLKAINERFPERIAAGNVAAAQEAHDFVIAARKEVEHA
;
A
#
# COMPACT_ATOMS: atom_id res chain seq x y z
N MET A 1 -8.86 -20.03 -0.46
CA MET A 1 -7.72 -19.39 -1.13
C MET A 1 -6.95 -18.66 -0.05
N GLU A 2 -5.64 -18.86 0.03
CA GLU A 2 -4.78 -18.20 1.03
C GLU A 2 -3.90 -17.17 0.29
N PRO A 3 -4.21 -15.86 0.37
CA PRO A 3 -3.42 -14.86 -0.34
C PRO A 3 -2.07 -14.63 0.33
N ASP A 4 -1.02 -14.48 -0.49
CA ASP A 4 0.33 -14.09 -0.04
C ASP A 4 0.47 -12.58 0.25
N ALA A 5 -0.47 -11.77 -0.25
CA ALA A 5 -0.54 -10.34 0.03
C ALA A 5 -1.97 -9.82 -0.04
N LEU A 6 -2.28 -8.86 0.82
CA LEU A 6 -3.55 -8.16 0.90
C LEU A 6 -3.32 -6.65 0.78
N ILE A 7 -4.01 -6.03 -0.17
CA ILE A 7 -4.06 -4.57 -0.34
C ILE A 7 -5.45 -4.09 0.07
N ILE A 8 -5.54 -3.35 1.15
CA ILE A 8 -6.79 -2.78 1.65
C ILE A 8 -6.89 -1.35 1.16
N GLN A 9 -7.66 -1.14 0.09
CA GLN A 9 -7.79 0.17 -0.56
C GLN A 9 -8.66 1.16 0.24
N ASP A 10 -9.61 0.63 1.00
CA ASP A 10 -10.53 1.40 1.81
C ASP A 10 -10.49 0.86 3.24
N SER A 11 -9.87 1.62 4.15
CA SER A 11 -9.72 1.22 5.54
C SER A 11 -11.05 1.18 6.30
N THR A 12 -12.13 1.75 5.77
CA THR A 12 -13.46 1.68 6.41
C THR A 12 -14.04 0.26 6.41
N LEU A 13 -13.59 -0.60 5.49
CA LEU A 13 -14.02 -2.00 5.41
C LEU A 13 -13.57 -2.84 6.60
N LEU A 14 -12.51 -2.42 7.30
CA LEU A 14 -11.98 -3.08 8.50
C LEU A 14 -13.03 -3.27 9.61
N HIS A 15 -14.04 -2.41 9.66
CA HIS A 15 -15.10 -2.47 10.66
C HIS A 15 -16.38 -3.17 10.18
N SER A 16 -16.47 -3.49 8.88
CA SER A 16 -17.71 -3.96 8.27
C SER A 16 -17.66 -5.41 7.84
N VAL A 17 -16.48 -5.91 7.47
CA VAL A 17 -16.28 -7.29 7.01
C VAL A 17 -14.92 -7.82 7.47
N ASP A 18 -14.80 -9.14 7.59
CA ASP A 18 -13.51 -9.78 7.84
C ASP A 18 -12.68 -9.79 6.54
N VAL A 19 -11.93 -8.70 6.33
CA VAL A 19 -11.04 -8.53 5.18
C VAL A 19 -9.78 -9.39 5.26
N PHE A 20 -9.45 -9.93 6.44
CA PHE A 20 -8.24 -10.72 6.66
C PHE A 20 -8.48 -12.22 6.55
N SER A 21 -9.73 -12.65 6.46
CA SER A 21 -10.11 -14.06 6.32
C SER A 21 -9.31 -14.78 5.22
N GLY A 22 -8.63 -15.85 5.62
CA GLY A 22 -7.81 -16.68 4.75
C GLY A 22 -6.38 -16.20 4.53
N ALA A 23 -6.01 -14.98 4.93
CA ALA A 23 -4.64 -14.50 4.84
C ALA A 23 -3.76 -15.15 5.92
N SER A 24 -2.70 -15.83 5.50
CA SER A 24 -1.73 -16.42 6.44
C SER A 24 -0.99 -15.33 7.23
N LYS A 25 -0.34 -15.69 8.34
CA LYS A 25 0.51 -14.76 9.12
C LYS A 25 1.73 -14.25 8.36
N ALA A 26 2.13 -14.97 7.31
CA ALA A 26 3.23 -14.58 6.43
C ALA A 26 2.79 -13.60 5.33
N ALA A 27 1.49 -13.42 5.12
CA ALA A 27 0.98 -12.55 4.07
C ALA A 27 1.34 -11.09 4.33
N TYR A 28 1.75 -10.38 3.28
CA TYR A 28 1.94 -8.93 3.32
C TYR A 28 0.60 -8.23 3.47
N ILE A 29 0.56 -7.19 4.30
CA ILE A 29 -0.61 -6.33 4.47
C ILE A 29 -0.19 -4.90 4.12
N LEU A 30 -0.90 -4.29 3.18
CA LEU A 30 -0.74 -2.88 2.82
C LEU A 30 -2.10 -2.18 2.91
N ILE A 31 -2.21 -1.20 3.80
CA ILE A 31 -3.48 -0.50 4.05
C ILE A 31 -3.39 0.96 3.60
N ASN A 32 -4.36 1.41 2.80
CA ASN A 32 -4.53 2.82 2.47
C ASN A 32 -5.10 3.58 3.68
N THR A 33 -4.26 4.33 4.38
CA THR A 33 -4.65 5.06 5.59
C THR A 33 -3.55 6.03 6.02
N THR A 34 -3.93 7.09 6.72
CA THR A 34 -3.03 7.97 7.49
C THR A 34 -2.94 7.60 8.97
N LYS A 35 -3.84 6.73 9.43
CA LYS A 35 -3.94 6.28 10.82
C LYS A 35 -2.90 5.20 11.14
N SER A 36 -2.47 5.12 12.40
CA SER A 36 -1.62 4.02 12.87
C SER A 36 -2.40 2.69 12.95
N PHE A 37 -1.70 1.56 13.07
CA PHE A 37 -2.36 0.28 13.31
C PHE A 37 -3.16 0.25 14.62
N ALA A 38 -2.71 0.97 15.66
CA ALA A 38 -3.43 1.09 16.91
C ALA A 38 -4.75 1.85 16.72
N ASP A 39 -4.73 2.96 15.98
CA ASP A 39 -5.93 3.76 15.66
C ASP A 39 -6.95 3.01 14.80
N LEU A 40 -6.50 1.98 14.07
CA LEU A 40 -7.35 1.09 13.28
C LEU A 40 -7.88 -0.10 14.09
N GLY A 41 -7.47 -0.25 15.36
CA GLY A 41 -7.82 -1.40 16.19
C GLY A 41 -7.14 -2.69 15.76
N LEU A 42 -6.00 -2.61 15.06
CA LEU A 42 -5.28 -3.77 14.50
C LEU A 42 -4.05 -4.16 15.32
N ALA A 43 -3.73 -3.46 16.41
CA ALA A 43 -2.53 -3.71 17.19
C ALA A 43 -2.43 -5.18 17.68
N GLU A 44 -3.49 -5.72 18.27
CA GLU A 44 -3.52 -7.10 18.75
C GLU A 44 -3.52 -8.11 17.60
N PHE A 45 -4.27 -7.85 16.53
CA PHE A 45 -4.34 -8.70 15.34
C PHE A 45 -2.98 -8.85 14.64
N LEU A 46 -2.15 -7.80 14.66
CA LEU A 46 -0.85 -7.79 14.01
C LEU A 46 0.29 -8.19 14.95
N ALA A 47 0.04 -8.36 16.25
CA ALA A 47 1.07 -8.63 17.27
C ALA A 47 1.83 -9.95 17.05
N ASP A 48 1.19 -10.94 16.42
CA ASP A 48 1.78 -12.25 16.13
C ASP A 48 2.27 -12.42 14.67
N ARG A 49 2.29 -11.31 13.92
CA ARG A 49 2.74 -11.24 12.52
C ARG A 49 4.10 -10.54 12.43
N GLN A 50 4.80 -10.73 11.32
CA GLN A 50 6.07 -10.07 11.07
C GLN A 50 5.84 -8.57 10.82
N SER A 51 6.44 -7.71 11.64
CA SER A 51 6.22 -6.25 11.61
C SER A 51 6.62 -5.62 10.28
N ASP A 52 7.67 -6.12 9.63
CA ASP A 52 8.16 -5.67 8.32
C ASP A 52 7.20 -5.97 7.16
N ARG A 53 6.17 -6.79 7.38
CA ARG A 53 5.13 -7.15 6.40
C ARG A 53 3.80 -6.44 6.60
N ASN A 54 3.67 -5.67 7.69
CA ASN A 54 2.46 -4.92 7.98
C ASN A 54 2.74 -3.44 7.74
N LEU A 55 2.21 -2.90 6.65
CA LEU A 55 2.51 -1.55 6.18
C LEU A 55 1.24 -0.73 5.99
N ILE A 56 1.35 0.56 6.22
CA ILE A 56 0.35 1.56 5.87
C ILE A 56 0.92 2.50 4.82
N VAL A 57 0.05 3.12 4.03
CA VAL A 57 0.43 4.16 3.07
C VAL A 57 -0.73 5.14 2.89
N PRO A 58 -0.50 6.47 2.91
CA PRO A 58 -1.56 7.45 2.70
C PRO A 58 -1.87 7.62 1.19
N ALA A 59 -2.17 6.51 0.50
CA ALA A 59 -2.27 6.45 -0.95
C ALA A 59 -3.35 7.38 -1.53
N SER A 60 -4.48 7.57 -0.83
CA SER A 60 -5.51 8.53 -1.25
C SER A 60 -5.04 9.98 -1.20
N GLU A 61 -4.26 10.36 -0.19
CA GLU A 61 -3.72 11.72 -0.08
C GLU A 61 -2.61 11.97 -1.11
N ILE A 62 -1.74 10.96 -1.31
CA ILE A 62 -0.71 10.98 -2.36
C ILE A 62 -1.39 11.17 -3.73
N ALA A 63 -2.43 10.39 -4.02
CA ALA A 63 -3.18 10.53 -5.26
C ALA A 63 -3.86 11.90 -5.38
N LEU A 64 -4.39 12.46 -4.29
CA LEU A 64 -4.96 13.79 -4.31
C LEU A 64 -3.92 14.86 -4.71
N ARG A 65 -2.68 14.78 -4.20
CA ARG A 65 -1.60 15.71 -4.54
C ARG A 65 -1.18 15.65 -6.01
N HIS A 66 -1.04 14.45 -6.58
CA HIS A 66 -0.48 14.27 -7.93
C HIS A 66 -1.52 14.15 -9.05
N VAL A 67 -2.70 13.62 -8.73
CA VAL A 67 -3.76 13.32 -9.68
C VAL A 67 -4.95 14.28 -9.53
N GLY A 68 -5.02 15.03 -8.42
CA GLY A 68 -6.11 15.96 -8.12
C GLY A 68 -7.40 15.29 -7.63
N ARG A 69 -7.37 13.99 -7.36
CA ARG A 69 -8.50 13.20 -6.83
C ARG A 69 -8.01 12.02 -6.00
N PRO A 70 -8.78 11.58 -4.99
CA PRO A 70 -8.37 10.51 -4.08
C PRO A 70 -8.56 9.11 -4.71
N MET A 71 -7.79 8.83 -5.77
CA MET A 71 -7.77 7.53 -6.44
C MET A 71 -6.49 6.76 -6.09
N PRO A 72 -6.51 5.91 -5.06
CA PRO A 72 -5.28 5.37 -4.47
C PRO A 72 -4.59 4.29 -5.32
N ASN A 73 -5.23 3.79 -6.38
CA ASN A 73 -4.81 2.58 -7.08
C ASN A 73 -3.34 2.59 -7.53
N ALA A 74 -2.89 3.64 -8.22
CA ALA A 74 -1.51 3.73 -8.70
C ALA A 74 -0.50 3.86 -7.55
N ALA A 75 -0.83 4.67 -6.54
CA ALA A 75 -0.04 4.80 -5.31
C ALA A 75 0.10 3.45 -4.59
N LEU A 76 -1.00 2.69 -4.44
CA LEU A 76 -0.98 1.37 -3.81
C LEU A 76 -0.12 0.36 -4.56
N LEU A 77 -0.07 0.40 -5.90
CA LEU A 77 0.84 -0.44 -6.68
C LEU A 77 2.31 -0.09 -6.41
N GLY A 78 2.62 1.20 -6.28
CA GLY A 78 3.95 1.66 -5.86
C GLY A 78 4.32 1.18 -4.47
N GLY A 79 3.42 1.36 -3.50
CA GLY A 79 3.60 0.86 -2.13
C GLY A 79 3.74 -0.66 -2.07
N PHE A 80 2.98 -1.41 -2.89
CA PHE A 80 3.07 -2.87 -2.96
C PHE A 80 4.42 -3.34 -3.52
N ALA A 81 4.94 -2.67 -4.56
CA ALA A 81 6.26 -2.94 -5.10
C ALA A 81 7.35 -2.76 -4.03
N ALA A 82 7.29 -1.68 -3.25
CA ALA A 82 8.21 -1.43 -2.14
C ALA A 82 8.06 -2.44 -0.99
N ALA A 83 6.83 -2.83 -0.66
CA ALA A 83 6.53 -3.77 0.42
C ALA A 83 7.10 -5.16 0.13
N THR A 84 6.91 -5.64 -1.09
CA THR A 84 7.09 -7.07 -1.41
C THR A 84 8.31 -7.36 -2.28
N GLY A 85 8.74 -6.42 -3.11
CA GLY A 85 9.76 -6.67 -4.15
C GLY A 85 9.34 -7.68 -5.24
N LEU A 86 8.10 -8.19 -5.23
CA LEU A 86 7.62 -9.16 -6.21
C LEU A 86 7.47 -8.56 -7.61
N VAL A 87 7.25 -7.25 -7.67
CA VAL A 87 7.28 -6.45 -8.89
C VAL A 87 8.20 -5.25 -8.68
N THR A 88 8.95 -4.88 -9.71
CA THR A 88 9.82 -3.70 -9.63
C THR A 88 9.02 -2.42 -9.83
N LEU A 89 9.42 -1.34 -9.17
CA LEU A 89 8.84 -0.02 -9.41
C LEU A 89 8.91 0.36 -10.88
N ALA A 90 10.05 0.12 -11.54
CA ALA A 90 10.22 0.38 -12.97
C ALA A 90 9.14 -0.30 -13.84
N SER A 91 8.80 -1.56 -13.55
CA SER A 91 7.73 -2.27 -14.24
C SER A 91 6.35 -1.65 -13.97
N VAL A 92 6.07 -1.23 -12.75
CA VAL A 92 4.82 -0.53 -12.39
C VAL A 92 4.70 0.79 -13.16
N LEU A 93 5.76 1.62 -13.14
CA LEU A 93 5.76 2.91 -13.85
C LEU A 93 5.61 2.72 -15.37
N LYS A 94 6.27 1.70 -15.94
CA LYS A 94 6.11 1.35 -17.35
C LYS A 94 4.66 0.99 -17.68
N ALA A 95 4.05 0.10 -16.89
CA ALA A 95 2.66 -0.33 -17.09
C ALA A 95 1.67 0.83 -17.00
N ILE A 96 1.89 1.80 -16.09
CA ILE A 96 1.06 3.02 -15.98
C ILE A 96 1.16 3.85 -17.27
N ASN A 97 2.37 4.05 -17.79
CA ASN A 97 2.58 4.82 -19.03
C ASN A 97 1.97 4.14 -20.26
N GLU A 98 1.99 2.80 -20.33
CA GLU A 98 1.35 2.06 -21.42
C GLU A 98 -0.18 2.04 -21.32
N ARG A 99 -0.71 2.08 -20.09
CA ARG A 99 -2.15 1.96 -19.84
C ARG A 99 -2.93 3.27 -20.01
N PHE A 100 -2.30 4.41 -19.75
CA PHE A 100 -2.98 5.71 -19.67
C PHE A 100 -2.40 6.74 -20.64
N PRO A 101 -3.21 7.71 -21.12
CA PRO A 101 -2.69 8.86 -21.84
C PRO A 101 -1.67 9.64 -21.00
N GLU A 102 -0.66 10.22 -21.65
CA GLU A 102 0.50 10.88 -21.01
C GLU A 102 0.11 11.83 -19.86
N ARG A 103 -0.88 12.71 -20.08
CA ARG A 103 -1.38 13.64 -19.06
C ARG A 103 -1.89 12.95 -17.79
N ILE A 104 -2.54 11.80 -17.93
CA ILE A 104 -3.05 11.01 -16.79
C ILE A 104 -1.93 10.15 -16.21
N ALA A 105 -1.08 9.57 -17.06
CA ALA A 105 0.03 8.74 -16.65
C ALA A 105 1.00 9.49 -15.74
N ALA A 106 1.37 10.73 -16.08
CA ALA A 106 2.33 11.53 -15.31
C ALA A 106 1.97 11.63 -13.82
N GLY A 107 0.72 11.97 -13.49
CA GLY A 107 0.25 12.05 -12.10
C GLY A 107 0.22 10.69 -11.40
N ASN A 108 -0.15 9.62 -12.11
CA ASN A 108 -0.16 8.26 -11.54
C ASN A 108 1.25 7.71 -11.32
N VAL A 109 2.20 8.01 -12.21
CA VAL A 109 3.63 7.68 -12.07
C VAL A 109 4.20 8.38 -10.84
N ALA A 110 3.95 9.68 -10.68
CA ALA A 110 4.40 10.44 -9.52
C ALA A 110 3.79 9.89 -8.21
N ALA A 111 2.50 9.57 -8.21
CA ALA A 111 1.83 8.97 -7.06
C ALA A 111 2.39 7.59 -6.70
N ALA A 112 2.66 6.73 -7.70
CA ALA A 112 3.26 5.42 -7.48
C ALA A 112 4.69 5.54 -6.92
N GLN A 113 5.49 6.46 -7.46
CA GLN A 113 6.85 6.72 -6.97
C GLN A 113 6.85 7.22 -5.52
N GLU A 114 6.03 8.22 -5.19
CA GLU A 114 5.98 8.74 -3.81
C GLU A 114 5.51 7.68 -2.81
N ALA A 115 4.50 6.88 -3.17
CA ALA A 115 4.02 5.81 -2.30
C ALA A 115 5.07 4.69 -2.12
N HIS A 116 5.84 4.37 -3.16
CA HIS A 116 6.96 3.46 -3.05
C HIS A 116 7.99 3.98 -2.06
N ASP A 117 8.41 5.24 -2.21
CA ASP A 117 9.43 5.85 -1.36
C ASP A 117 8.98 5.98 0.10
N PHE A 118 7.70 6.31 0.32
CA PHE A 118 7.06 6.30 1.64
C PHE A 118 7.19 4.94 2.31
N VAL A 119 6.85 3.86 1.60
CA VAL A 119 6.90 2.50 2.14
C VAL A 119 8.35 2.05 2.39
N ILE A 120 9.30 2.39 1.51
CA ILE A 120 10.73 2.10 1.75
C ILE A 120 11.23 2.78 3.04
N ALA A 121 10.82 4.03 3.29
CA ALA A 121 11.19 4.73 4.52
C ALA A 121 10.59 4.04 5.76
N ALA A 122 9.30 3.73 5.74
CA ALA A 122 8.62 3.04 6.84
C ALA A 122 9.25 1.68 7.17
N ARG A 123 9.66 0.91 6.14
CA ARG A 123 10.33 -0.38 6.35
C ARG A 123 11.69 -0.23 7.05
N LYS A 124 12.47 0.77 6.67
CA LYS A 124 13.75 1.05 7.33
C LYS A 124 13.57 1.40 8.80
N GLU A 125 12.54 2.16 9.17
CA GLU A 125 12.25 2.48 10.57
C GLU A 125 11.96 1.22 11.39
N VAL A 126 11.21 0.26 10.82
CA VAL A 126 10.93 -1.04 11.48
C VAL A 126 12.17 -1.92 11.60
N GLU A 127 13.06 -1.92 10.61
CA GLU A 127 14.32 -2.70 10.67
C GLU A 127 15.30 -2.19 11.75
N HIS A 128 15.17 -0.92 12.17
CA HIS A 128 16.04 -0.29 13.18
C HIS A 128 15.38 -0.18 14.57
N ALA A 129 14.16 -0.69 14.75
CA ALA A 129 13.40 -0.68 16.00
C ALA A 129 13.52 -2.02 16.76
#